data_AF-A0A7G1KRN5-F1
#
_entry.id   AF-A0A7G1KRN5-F1
#
_cell.length_a   1.000
_cell.length_b   1.000
_cell.length_c   1.000
_cell.angle_alpha   90.00
_cell.angle_beta   90.00
_cell.angle_gamma   90.00
#
_symmetry.space_group_name_H-M   'P 1'
#
loop_
_entity.id
_entity.type
_entity.pdbx_description
1 polymer ?
#
loop_
_entity_poly.entity_id
_entity_poly.type
_entity_poly.pdbx_seq_one_letter_code
_entity_poly.pdbx_strand_id
1 'polypeptide(L)'
;MALREFIARHRIASAVAAPAALGVAAIVAASFALTSTPQTRDTQLTSSVTECHDMVTISVAGRNDTPVAGTTKLLVDANGNELPAALSGDHSSEWVDPVVTAPAGAVEPGSYAAVYIAYPANMATYEDAVTAGVANTQQVMREISQACPDTKFSIVGYSEGADVVRRVATTIGHQEADKDGRYGIVDPDDVLGVVILADPGRSAGEGPFPGAKDPYSNPDGFDKAYQNGKQPVPGQGALPGTSGDFGALNGKVASFCSDGDLTCSAPQNISLLQLAVNVGRQLNVDQLEREGLTPATGQDVAVVLGRIALAAFADIQSQPNWMQSDETFLQVLLRVSDPSYKPGQTPKPPAPADSISTGEMSPLAYLPQKVFNEIVGLIVTNQNTIPVILSDPYQQTLGPNHTGHHFDYWKDADPANGKPLTSAEYAAAWLTHLAQQAQAGKKVDPTSQPEAADLAAAYKAATTSASPTTTATTTAAATTTTTAPPTTTSTPTTTETATTTSSPAPTTPPTTTPPTTTTQTTKPTTTQPTTTTTGPTVAAAK
;
A
#
# COMPACT_ATOMS: atom_id res chain seq x y z
N MET A 1 16.19 -9.23 75.01
CA MET A 1 15.96 -7.82 74.64
C MET A 1 16.95 -7.46 73.54
N ALA A 2 16.53 -7.36 72.28
CA ALA A 2 17.41 -7.03 71.14
C ALA A 2 16.64 -6.44 69.95
N LEU A 3 15.51 -7.05 69.57
CA LEU A 3 14.74 -6.62 68.39
C LEU A 3 14.04 -5.25 68.54
N ARG A 4 13.66 -4.85 69.76
CA ARG A 4 12.96 -3.56 70.01
C ARG A 4 13.88 -2.34 69.88
N GLU A 5 15.18 -2.43 70.21
CA GLU A 5 16.11 -1.32 70.02
C GLU A 5 16.45 -1.08 68.55
N PHE A 6 16.57 -2.15 67.75
CA PHE A 6 16.85 -2.04 66.32
C PHE A 6 15.75 -1.26 65.58
N ILE A 7 14.48 -1.57 65.85
CA ILE A 7 13.33 -0.89 65.23
C ILE A 7 13.22 0.57 65.69
N ALA A 8 13.57 0.87 66.95
CA ALA A 8 13.57 2.25 67.47
C ALA A 8 14.63 3.13 66.78
N ARG A 9 15.83 2.60 66.52
CA ARG A 9 16.94 3.34 65.89
C ARG A 9 16.79 3.56 64.38
N HIS A 10 15.84 2.92 63.71
CA HIS A 10 15.62 3.10 62.26
C HIS A 10 14.34 3.84 61.88
N ARG A 11 13.40 4.07 62.80
CA ARG A 11 12.19 4.88 62.54
C ARG A 11 12.47 6.39 62.35
N ILE A 12 13.61 6.90 62.80
CA ILE A 12 13.95 8.33 62.70
C ILE A 12 14.48 8.70 61.30
N ALA A 13 15.11 7.75 60.59
CA ALA A 13 15.66 7.99 59.25
C ALA A 13 14.56 8.19 58.17
N SER A 14 13.43 7.48 58.28
CA SER A 14 12.36 7.53 57.28
C SER A 14 11.54 8.82 57.27
N ALA A 15 11.58 9.62 58.34
CA ALA A 15 10.78 10.84 58.47
C ALA A 15 11.39 12.07 57.75
N VAL A 16 12.68 12.04 57.40
CA VAL A 16 13.40 13.17 56.79
C VAL A 16 13.61 12.97 55.27
N ALA A 17 13.56 11.73 54.78
CA ALA A 17 13.76 11.42 53.36
C ALA A 17 12.61 11.90 52.46
N ALA A 18 11.34 11.78 52.90
CA ALA A 18 10.18 12.10 52.07
C ALA A 18 10.05 13.61 51.74
N PRO A 19 10.23 14.56 52.68
CA PRO A 19 10.20 15.99 52.35
C PRO A 19 11.40 16.42 51.48
N ALA A 20 12.58 15.82 51.70
CA ALA A 20 13.78 16.14 50.94
C ALA A 20 13.68 15.68 49.47
N ALA A 21 13.16 14.48 49.21
CA ALA A 21 12.94 13.98 47.86
C ALA A 21 11.91 14.83 47.08
N LEU A 22 10.81 15.23 47.72
CA LEU A 22 9.83 16.14 47.13
C LEU A 22 10.40 17.54 46.89
N GLY A 23 11.20 18.07 47.82
CA GLY A 23 11.89 19.36 47.64
C GLY A 23 12.87 19.37 46.47
N VAL A 24 13.68 18.32 46.32
CA VAL A 24 14.59 18.18 45.18
C VAL A 24 13.82 17.98 43.88
N ALA A 25 12.76 17.16 43.85
CA ALA A 25 11.93 17.00 42.66
C ALA A 25 11.25 18.32 42.24
N ALA A 26 10.75 19.11 43.19
CA ALA A 26 10.17 20.42 42.92
C ALA A 26 11.21 21.45 42.43
N ILE A 27 12.43 21.43 42.98
CA ILE A 27 13.52 22.31 42.53
C ILE A 27 14.04 21.89 41.15
N VAL A 28 14.13 20.60 40.85
CA VAL A 28 14.51 20.09 39.51
C VAL A 28 13.43 20.42 38.49
N ALA A 29 12.14 20.23 38.81
CA ALA A 29 11.04 20.63 37.93
C ALA A 29 10.99 22.15 37.70
N ALA A 30 11.17 22.96 38.75
CA ALA A 30 11.20 24.41 38.65
C ALA A 30 12.44 24.91 37.87
N SER A 31 13.60 24.27 38.03
CA SER A 31 14.80 24.62 37.25
C SER A 31 14.69 24.16 35.79
N PHE A 32 14.12 22.99 35.49
CA PHE A 32 13.80 22.61 34.10
C PHE A 32 12.81 23.58 33.45
N ALA A 33 11.80 24.06 34.18
CA ALA A 33 10.85 25.07 33.71
C ALA A 33 11.45 26.49 33.57
N LEU A 34 12.62 26.75 34.16
CA LEU A 34 13.36 28.03 34.06
C LEU A 34 14.55 27.96 33.09
N THR A 35 15.05 26.76 32.76
CA THR A 35 16.12 26.54 31.77
C THR A 35 15.61 25.98 30.44
N SER A 36 14.34 25.57 30.35
CA SER A 36 13.65 25.50 29.08
C SER A 36 13.62 26.91 28.50
N THR A 37 14.53 27.17 27.54
CA THR A 37 14.34 28.27 26.61
C THR A 37 12.91 28.19 26.10
N PRO A 38 12.14 29.30 26.11
CA PRO A 38 10.89 29.34 25.40
C PRO A 38 11.21 28.94 23.96
N GLN A 39 10.79 27.73 23.58
CA GLN A 39 10.55 27.43 22.19
C GLN A 39 9.43 28.39 21.82
N THR A 40 9.82 29.55 21.28
CA THR A 40 9.01 30.28 20.32
C THR A 40 8.83 29.32 19.15
N ARG A 41 7.91 28.36 19.31
CA ARG A 41 7.16 27.86 18.18
C ARG A 41 6.53 29.12 17.61
N ASP A 42 7.04 29.56 16.47
CA ASP A 42 6.41 30.63 15.74
C ASP A 42 4.92 30.28 15.66
N THR A 43 4.06 31.24 15.97
CA THR A 43 2.60 31.12 15.81
C THR A 43 2.25 31.19 14.31
N GLN A 44 2.95 30.37 13.52
CA GLN A 44 3.02 30.33 12.09
C GLN A 44 2.20 29.12 11.62
N LEU A 45 0.88 29.29 11.76
CA LEU A 45 -0.14 28.52 11.05
C LEU A 45 0.14 27.00 11.07
N THR A 46 0.25 26.40 12.26
CA THR A 46 0.23 24.95 12.36
C THR A 46 -1.18 24.48 12.08
N SER A 47 -1.34 23.76 10.97
CA SER A 47 -2.61 23.22 10.51
C SER A 47 -3.18 22.27 11.59
N SER A 48 -4.42 22.53 11.96
CA SER A 48 -5.10 21.90 13.10
C SER A 48 -6.37 21.23 12.63
N VAL A 49 -6.74 20.10 13.23
CA VAL A 49 -8.04 19.45 12.99
C VAL A 49 -9.25 20.34 13.36
N THR A 50 -9.02 21.45 14.05
CA THR A 50 -10.05 22.47 14.36
C THR A 50 -10.31 23.45 13.20
N GLU A 51 -9.54 23.39 12.11
CA GLU A 51 -9.84 24.11 10.87
C GLU A 51 -10.84 23.28 10.07
N CYS A 52 -12.13 23.54 10.30
CA CYS A 52 -13.20 22.75 9.71
C CYS A 52 -13.37 23.02 8.21
N HIS A 53 -13.62 21.93 7.47
CA HIS A 53 -13.90 21.91 6.04
C HIS A 53 -15.21 21.15 5.78
N ASP A 54 -15.94 21.50 4.72
CA ASP A 54 -17.16 20.78 4.34
C ASP A 54 -16.84 19.33 3.93
N MET A 55 -15.71 19.11 3.24
CA MET A 55 -15.16 17.79 2.98
C MET A 55 -13.64 17.72 3.15
N VAL A 56 -13.15 16.65 3.77
CA VAL A 56 -11.72 16.29 3.83
C VAL A 56 -11.47 14.99 3.07
N THR A 57 -10.47 14.98 2.20
CA THR A 57 -9.97 13.74 1.59
C THR A 57 -8.78 13.21 2.36
N ILE A 58 -8.92 12.00 2.89
CA ILE A 58 -7.87 11.27 3.59
C ILE A 58 -7.10 10.44 2.56
N SER A 59 -5.81 10.71 2.43
CA SER A 59 -4.96 10.24 1.33
C SER A 59 -3.88 9.34 1.89
N VAL A 60 -3.84 8.09 1.44
CA VAL A 60 -2.86 7.09 1.86
C VAL A 60 -2.07 6.64 0.64
N ALA A 61 -0.91 7.25 0.47
CA ALA A 61 -0.01 6.98 -0.64
C ALA A 61 0.71 5.62 -0.49
N GLY A 62 1.42 5.21 -1.54
CA GLY A 62 2.20 3.98 -1.55
C GLY A 62 3.57 4.10 -0.84
N ARG A 63 4.38 3.05 -1.00
CA ARG A 63 5.74 2.96 -0.44
C ARG A 63 6.59 4.19 -0.82
N ASN A 64 7.26 4.77 0.18
CA ASN A 64 8.11 5.98 0.09
C ASN A 64 7.42 7.31 -0.32
N ASP A 65 6.09 7.39 -0.36
CA ASP A 65 5.35 8.58 -0.88
C ASP A 65 4.51 9.31 0.19
N THR A 66 4.87 9.14 1.47
CA THR A 66 4.11 9.64 2.63
C THR A 66 4.84 10.72 3.42
N PRO A 67 4.12 11.56 4.19
CA PRO A 67 4.73 12.48 5.15
C PRO A 67 5.68 11.78 6.12
N VAL A 68 6.82 12.40 6.42
CA VAL A 68 7.83 11.86 7.34
C VAL A 68 7.99 12.81 8.53
N ALA A 69 7.75 12.28 9.74
CA ALA A 69 7.83 13.04 10.98
C ALA A 69 9.23 13.68 11.16
N GLY A 70 9.25 14.95 11.55
CA GLY A 70 10.49 15.74 11.70
C GLY A 70 11.05 16.34 10.39
N THR A 71 10.52 15.98 9.22
CA THR A 71 10.82 16.66 7.94
C THR A 71 9.60 17.31 7.30
N THR A 72 8.46 16.65 7.36
CA THR A 72 7.15 17.19 6.97
C THR A 72 6.51 17.90 8.17
N LYS A 73 5.86 19.04 7.94
CA LYS A 73 5.03 19.66 8.98
C LYS A 73 3.74 18.86 9.13
N LEU A 74 3.54 18.29 10.31
CA LEU A 74 2.38 17.46 10.60
C LEU A 74 1.24 18.26 11.24
N LEU A 75 0.02 17.77 11.05
CA LEU A 75 -1.21 18.25 11.69
C LEU A 75 -1.11 18.15 13.22
N VAL A 76 -1.94 18.95 13.90
CA VAL A 76 -2.17 18.81 15.34
C VAL A 76 -3.62 18.53 15.70
N ASP A 77 -3.83 17.83 16.80
CA ASP A 77 -5.13 17.65 17.44
C ASP A 77 -5.63 18.96 18.10
N ALA A 78 -6.86 18.95 18.64
CA ALA A 78 -7.44 20.10 19.31
C ALA A 78 -6.68 20.56 20.59
N ASN A 79 -5.72 19.77 21.07
CA ASN A 79 -4.87 20.07 22.23
C ASN A 79 -3.45 20.54 21.81
N GLY A 80 -3.12 20.53 20.51
CA GLY A 80 -1.79 20.84 19.98
C GLY A 80 -0.81 19.65 19.96
N ASN A 81 -1.27 18.42 20.18
CA ASN A 81 -0.46 17.21 20.01
C ASN A 81 -0.31 16.88 18.52
N GLU A 82 0.86 16.40 18.12
CA GLU A 82 1.13 15.99 16.74
C GLU A 82 0.29 14.77 16.32
N LEU A 83 -0.31 14.85 15.13
CA LEU A 83 -1.04 13.76 14.49
C LEU A 83 -0.25 13.18 13.32
N PRO A 84 -0.41 11.88 13.00
CA PRO A 84 0.33 11.23 11.92
C PRO A 84 -0.25 11.56 10.54
N ALA A 85 -0.31 12.85 10.19
CA ALA A 85 -0.76 13.32 8.88
C ALA A 85 -0.29 14.75 8.56
N ALA A 86 -0.34 15.16 7.29
CA ALA A 86 0.00 16.51 6.81
C ALA A 86 -1.05 17.04 5.83
N LEU A 87 -1.08 18.35 5.56
CA LEU A 87 -1.89 18.95 4.49
C LEU A 87 -1.15 18.96 3.15
N SER A 88 -1.89 19.14 2.04
CA SER A 88 -1.34 19.38 0.69
C SER A 88 -0.47 20.64 0.55
N GLY A 89 -0.40 21.49 1.57
CA GLY A 89 0.55 22.62 1.63
C GLY A 89 1.91 22.25 2.22
N ASP A 90 1.99 21.13 2.95
CA ASP A 90 3.15 20.66 3.69
C ASP A 90 3.73 19.36 3.11
N HIS A 91 2.93 18.57 2.38
CA HIS A 91 3.31 17.35 1.65
C HIS A 91 2.77 17.36 0.22
N SER A 92 3.44 16.64 -0.69
CA SER A 92 3.01 16.37 -2.06
C SER A 92 3.33 14.93 -2.43
N SER A 93 2.46 14.27 -3.18
CA SER A 93 2.61 12.90 -3.68
C SER A 93 2.58 12.85 -5.20
N GLU A 94 3.47 12.08 -5.82
CA GLU A 94 3.44 11.87 -7.29
C GLU A 94 2.12 11.19 -7.72
N TRP A 95 1.61 10.29 -6.88
CA TRP A 95 0.54 9.36 -7.23
C TRP A 95 -0.86 9.82 -6.82
N VAL A 96 -1.05 10.25 -5.57
CA VAL A 96 -2.38 10.63 -5.09
C VAL A 96 -2.74 12.09 -5.36
N ASP A 97 -1.78 13.01 -5.51
CA ASP A 97 -2.08 14.44 -5.79
C ASP A 97 -2.97 14.67 -7.03
N PRO A 98 -2.78 13.99 -8.18
CA PRO A 98 -3.67 14.10 -9.34
C PRO A 98 -5.14 13.82 -9.03
N VAL A 99 -5.41 13.03 -7.98
CA VAL A 99 -6.76 12.65 -7.54
C VAL A 99 -7.25 13.55 -6.40
N VAL A 100 -6.44 13.72 -5.35
CA VAL A 100 -6.86 14.36 -4.09
C VAL A 100 -6.75 15.88 -4.10
N THR A 101 -6.01 16.50 -5.02
CA THR A 101 -5.94 17.96 -5.11
C THR A 101 -7.00 18.57 -6.01
N ALA A 102 -7.65 17.77 -6.86
CA ALA A 102 -8.64 18.24 -7.84
C ALA A 102 -9.82 19.02 -7.23
N PRO A 103 -10.44 18.58 -6.11
CA PRO A 103 -11.62 19.27 -5.58
C PRO A 103 -11.35 20.70 -5.12
N ALA A 104 -10.14 20.97 -4.60
CA ALA A 104 -9.73 22.30 -4.11
C ALA A 104 -9.82 23.40 -5.17
N GLY A 105 -9.77 23.05 -6.46
CA GLY A 105 -9.90 23.99 -7.58
C GLY A 105 -11.33 24.32 -7.99
N ALA A 106 -12.34 23.66 -7.41
CA ALA A 106 -13.74 23.73 -7.82
C ALA A 106 -14.73 24.06 -6.69
N VAL A 107 -14.25 24.19 -5.45
CA VAL A 107 -15.04 24.61 -4.28
C VAL A 107 -14.60 25.99 -3.76
N GLU A 108 -15.35 26.54 -2.81
CA GLU A 108 -14.95 27.77 -2.12
C GLU A 108 -13.66 27.58 -1.27
N PRO A 109 -12.78 28.59 -1.18
CA PRO A 109 -11.56 28.50 -0.36
C PRO A 109 -11.91 28.21 1.11
N GLY A 110 -11.43 27.07 1.62
CA GLY A 110 -11.74 26.60 2.97
C GLY A 110 -12.86 25.54 3.04
N SER A 111 -13.60 25.28 1.97
CA SER A 111 -14.59 24.18 1.93
C SER A 111 -13.96 22.79 1.82
N TYR A 112 -12.69 22.70 1.41
CA TYR A 112 -12.03 21.42 1.16
C TYR A 112 -10.57 21.40 1.61
N ALA A 113 -10.11 20.24 2.08
CA ALA A 113 -8.70 19.94 2.29
C ALA A 113 -8.33 18.50 1.88
N ALA A 114 -7.12 18.32 1.40
CA ALA A 114 -6.47 17.02 1.24
C ALA A 114 -5.47 16.80 2.39
N VAL A 115 -5.64 15.68 3.08
CA VAL A 115 -4.85 15.25 4.24
C VAL A 115 -4.11 13.97 3.86
N TYR A 116 -2.82 13.88 4.15
CA TYR A 116 -1.96 12.76 3.78
C TYR A 116 -1.54 12.03 5.04
N ILE A 117 -1.75 10.71 5.11
CA ILE A 117 -1.43 9.92 6.30
C ILE A 117 0.07 9.60 6.34
N ALA A 118 0.72 9.98 7.44
CA ALA A 118 2.08 9.56 7.77
C ALA A 118 2.04 8.13 8.31
N TYR A 119 2.72 7.19 7.67
CA TYR A 119 2.91 5.82 8.16
C TYR A 119 4.21 5.24 7.61
N PRO A 120 4.67 4.04 8.05
CA PRO A 120 5.97 3.53 7.66
C PRO A 120 6.17 3.29 6.15
N ALA A 121 5.09 3.07 5.38
CA ALA A 121 5.08 2.99 3.91
C ALA A 121 6.25 2.19 3.32
N ASN A 122 6.41 0.93 3.73
CA ASN A 122 7.54 0.09 3.34
C ASN A 122 7.25 -1.41 3.40
N MET A 123 8.02 -2.16 2.61
CA MET A 123 8.02 -3.62 2.57
C MET A 123 9.16 -4.21 3.43
N ALA A 124 9.75 -3.43 4.35
CA ALA A 124 10.69 -3.96 5.35
C ALA A 124 9.95 -4.74 6.45
N THR A 125 8.77 -4.25 6.81
CA THR A 125 7.83 -4.88 7.75
C THR A 125 6.39 -4.63 7.29
N TYR A 126 5.98 -5.26 6.18
CA TYR A 126 4.73 -4.94 5.47
C TYR A 126 3.48 -4.91 6.38
N GLU A 127 3.23 -5.97 7.16
CA GLU A 127 2.03 -6.00 8.03
C GLU A 127 2.08 -4.95 9.15
N ASP A 128 3.27 -4.62 9.68
CA ASP A 128 3.41 -3.58 10.71
C ASP A 128 3.21 -2.19 10.09
N ALA A 129 3.70 -1.97 8.86
CA ALA A 129 3.50 -0.74 8.09
C ALA A 129 2.01 -0.53 7.79
N VAL A 130 1.34 -1.53 7.21
CA VAL A 130 -0.12 -1.47 6.94
C VAL A 130 -0.92 -1.32 8.24
N THR A 131 -0.56 -2.03 9.31
CA THR A 131 -1.25 -1.90 10.62
C THR A 131 -1.11 -0.49 11.19
N ALA A 132 0.07 0.11 11.13
CA ALA A 132 0.28 1.50 11.52
C ALA A 132 -0.49 2.47 10.62
N GLY A 133 -0.51 2.25 9.31
CA GLY A 133 -1.30 3.03 8.35
C GLY A 133 -2.79 3.01 8.68
N VAL A 134 -3.36 1.84 8.97
CA VAL A 134 -4.76 1.69 9.38
C VAL A 134 -5.03 2.45 10.68
N ALA A 135 -4.19 2.26 11.71
CA ALA A 135 -4.35 2.91 13.01
C ALA A 135 -4.27 4.45 12.90
N ASN A 136 -3.30 4.96 12.15
CA ASN A 136 -3.07 6.38 11.92
C ASN A 136 -4.21 7.02 11.12
N THR A 137 -4.67 6.36 10.05
CA THR A 137 -5.83 6.80 9.26
C THR A 137 -7.08 6.93 10.13
N GLN A 138 -7.39 5.88 10.91
CA GLN A 138 -8.55 5.89 11.82
C GLN A 138 -8.41 6.92 12.93
N GLN A 139 -7.20 7.19 13.43
CA GLN A 139 -6.96 8.25 14.41
C GLN A 139 -7.25 9.63 13.80
N VAL A 140 -6.64 9.96 12.67
CA VAL A 140 -6.81 11.27 12.03
C VAL A 140 -8.28 11.53 11.69
N MET A 141 -9.01 10.54 11.18
CA MET A 141 -10.45 10.65 10.94
C MET A 141 -11.27 10.88 12.21
N ARG A 142 -10.97 10.18 13.31
CA ARG A 142 -11.62 10.40 14.62
C ARG A 142 -11.40 11.82 15.14
N GLU A 143 -10.16 12.31 15.09
CA GLU A 143 -9.82 13.63 15.64
C GLU A 143 -10.47 14.75 14.82
N ILE A 144 -10.50 14.63 13.48
CA ILE A 144 -11.22 15.57 12.61
C ILE A 144 -12.73 15.52 12.89
N SER A 145 -13.34 14.35 12.96
CA SER A 145 -14.79 14.22 13.21
C SER A 145 -15.19 14.72 14.62
N GLN A 146 -14.32 14.57 15.63
CA GLN A 146 -14.57 15.11 16.97
C GLN A 146 -14.43 16.64 17.03
N ALA A 147 -13.47 17.21 16.31
CA ALA A 147 -13.27 18.67 16.24
C ALA A 147 -14.31 19.37 15.35
N CYS A 148 -14.70 18.72 14.25
CA CYS A 148 -15.58 19.23 13.21
C CYS A 148 -16.65 18.18 12.83
N PRO A 149 -17.74 18.03 13.63
CA PRO A 149 -18.73 16.97 13.44
C PRO A 149 -19.52 17.02 12.13
N ASP A 150 -19.58 18.19 11.47
CA ASP A 150 -20.27 18.34 10.19
C ASP A 150 -19.39 17.94 8.99
N THR A 151 -18.06 17.85 9.15
CA THR A 151 -17.11 17.51 8.09
C THR A 151 -17.40 16.14 7.48
N LYS A 152 -17.45 16.09 6.14
CA LYS A 152 -17.58 14.85 5.38
C LYS A 152 -16.22 14.34 4.93
N PHE A 153 -16.13 13.05 4.63
CA PHE A 153 -14.89 12.39 4.28
C PHE A 153 -14.95 11.75 2.89
N SER A 154 -13.83 11.82 2.17
CA SER A 154 -13.49 10.77 1.20
C SER A 154 -12.16 10.14 1.58
N ILE A 155 -11.89 8.93 1.10
CA ILE A 155 -10.67 8.18 1.42
C ILE A 155 -10.04 7.67 0.11
N VAL A 156 -8.75 7.93 -0.11
CA VAL A 156 -8.03 7.54 -1.33
C VAL A 156 -6.79 6.74 -0.96
N GLY A 157 -6.65 5.53 -1.50
CA GLY A 157 -5.49 4.66 -1.29
C GLY A 157 -4.85 4.21 -2.59
N TYR A 158 -3.52 4.13 -2.63
CA TYR A 158 -2.76 3.54 -3.75
C TYR A 158 -1.69 2.58 -3.25
N SER A 159 -1.50 1.46 -3.96
CA SER A 159 -0.41 0.49 -3.69
C SER A 159 -0.48 -0.09 -2.27
N GLU A 160 0.58 0.01 -1.45
CA GLU A 160 0.54 -0.36 -0.03
C GLU A 160 -0.57 0.40 0.74
N GLY A 161 -0.81 1.68 0.39
CA GLY A 161 -1.90 2.49 0.91
C GLY A 161 -3.29 2.03 0.47
N ALA A 162 -3.40 1.23 -0.60
CA ALA A 162 -4.66 0.61 -1.01
C ALA A 162 -5.10 -0.51 -0.05
N ASP A 163 -4.18 -1.30 0.50
CA ASP A 163 -4.50 -2.27 1.56
C ASP A 163 -4.95 -1.54 2.83
N VAL A 164 -4.24 -0.47 3.22
CA VAL A 164 -4.62 0.39 4.35
C VAL A 164 -6.05 0.92 4.16
N VAL A 165 -6.36 1.53 3.02
CA VAL A 165 -7.68 2.12 2.77
C VAL A 165 -8.76 1.05 2.65
N ARG A 166 -8.47 -0.12 2.07
CA ARG A 166 -9.43 -1.24 2.07
C ARG A 166 -9.76 -1.68 3.50
N ARG A 167 -8.75 -1.95 4.34
CA ARG A 167 -8.96 -2.35 5.74
C ARG A 167 -9.69 -1.26 6.55
N VAL A 168 -9.39 0.02 6.32
CA VAL A 168 -10.10 1.17 6.94
C VAL A 168 -11.56 1.22 6.48
N ALA A 169 -11.83 1.18 5.18
CA ALA A 169 -13.17 1.24 4.62
C ALA A 169 -14.04 0.03 5.04
N THR A 170 -13.50 -1.19 5.01
CA THR A 170 -14.19 -2.38 5.54
C THR A 170 -14.49 -2.21 7.04
N THR A 171 -13.58 -1.66 7.84
CA THR A 171 -13.81 -1.41 9.27
C THR A 171 -14.92 -0.36 9.48
N ILE A 172 -14.87 0.77 8.78
CA ILE A 172 -15.89 1.83 8.86
C ILE A 172 -17.26 1.31 8.39
N GLY A 173 -17.30 0.48 7.35
CA GLY A 173 -18.55 -0.07 6.83
C GLY A 173 -19.22 -1.11 7.74
N HIS A 174 -18.49 -1.73 8.67
CA HIS A 174 -18.96 -2.83 9.52
C HIS A 174 -19.03 -2.51 11.02
N GLN A 175 -18.57 -1.34 11.46
CA GLN A 175 -18.75 -0.90 12.84
C GLN A 175 -20.23 -0.68 13.17
N GLU A 176 -20.63 -1.09 14.36
CA GLU A 176 -21.93 -0.76 14.93
C GLU A 176 -21.82 0.52 15.77
N ALA A 177 -22.86 1.35 15.77
CA ALA A 177 -22.95 2.49 16.67
C ALA A 177 -23.11 2.03 18.12
N ASP A 178 -22.54 2.78 19.07
CA ASP A 178 -22.77 2.56 20.48
C ASP A 178 -24.22 2.86 20.90
N LYS A 179 -24.55 2.57 22.16
CA LYS A 179 -25.89 2.81 22.73
C LYS A 179 -26.40 4.27 22.66
N ASP A 180 -25.51 5.23 22.41
CA ASP A 180 -25.81 6.65 22.30
C ASP A 180 -25.76 7.13 20.82
N GLY A 181 -25.62 6.20 19.87
CA GLY A 181 -25.56 6.48 18.43
C GLY A 181 -24.19 6.90 17.91
N ARG A 182 -23.10 6.75 18.68
CA ARG A 182 -21.76 7.15 18.24
C ARG A 182 -21.00 5.98 17.64
N TYR A 183 -20.35 6.22 16.50
CA TYR A 183 -19.44 5.27 15.87
C TYR A 183 -18.03 5.34 16.47
N GLY A 184 -17.26 4.25 16.31
CA GLY A 184 -15.92 4.15 16.86
C GLY A 184 -14.86 4.91 16.07
N ILE A 185 -15.10 5.17 14.78
CA ILE A 185 -14.18 5.91 13.89
C ILE A 185 -14.82 7.21 13.41
N VAL A 186 -15.81 7.11 12.53
CA VAL A 186 -16.68 8.19 11.99
C VAL A 186 -18.04 7.58 11.67
N ASP A 187 -19.09 8.36 11.43
CA ASP A 187 -20.33 7.80 10.88
C ASP A 187 -20.09 7.30 9.44
N PRO A 188 -20.51 6.07 9.06
CA PRO A 188 -20.44 5.60 7.68
C PRO A 188 -21.24 6.47 6.69
N ASP A 189 -22.24 7.23 7.15
CA ASP A 189 -22.94 8.21 6.33
C ASP A 189 -22.07 9.44 6.00
N ASP A 190 -21.10 9.80 6.85
CA ASP A 190 -20.18 10.92 6.63
C ASP A 190 -19.05 10.60 5.63
N VAL A 191 -18.79 9.31 5.38
CA VAL A 191 -17.91 8.90 4.27
C VAL A 191 -18.71 8.90 2.97
N LEU A 192 -18.38 9.82 2.07
CA LEU A 192 -19.10 10.04 0.80
C LEU A 192 -18.55 9.18 -0.34
N GLY A 193 -17.26 8.85 -0.32
CA GLY A 193 -16.62 8.05 -1.35
C GLY A 193 -15.26 7.49 -0.92
N VAL A 194 -14.96 6.28 -1.39
CA VAL A 194 -13.67 5.61 -1.20
C VAL A 194 -13.09 5.26 -2.58
N VAL A 195 -11.85 5.66 -2.84
CA VAL A 195 -11.11 5.32 -4.06
C VAL A 195 -9.94 4.42 -3.67
N ILE A 196 -9.79 3.29 -4.35
CA ILE A 196 -8.71 2.34 -4.12
C ILE A 196 -8.07 2.05 -5.48
N LEU A 197 -6.81 2.46 -5.65
CA LEU A 197 -5.99 2.22 -6.84
C LEU A 197 -5.04 1.05 -6.54
N ALA A 198 -5.07 0.00 -7.37
CA ALA A 198 -4.31 -1.25 -7.13
C ALA A 198 -4.72 -2.02 -5.87
N ASP A 199 -6.02 -2.17 -5.63
CA ASP A 199 -6.60 -2.88 -4.48
C ASP A 199 -6.10 -4.34 -4.34
N PRO A 200 -5.26 -4.65 -3.33
CA PRO A 200 -4.73 -6.00 -3.15
C PRO A 200 -5.74 -6.98 -2.53
N GLY A 201 -6.87 -6.50 -2.01
CA GLY A 201 -7.96 -7.33 -1.49
C GLY A 201 -9.08 -7.57 -2.51
N ARG A 202 -8.97 -7.08 -3.75
CA ARG A 202 -10.00 -7.22 -4.79
C ARG A 202 -10.42 -8.68 -4.98
N SER A 203 -11.73 -8.95 -4.98
CA SER A 203 -12.26 -10.28 -5.23
C SER A 203 -12.16 -10.66 -6.71
N ALA A 204 -12.16 -11.95 -7.00
CA ALA A 204 -12.19 -12.46 -8.37
C ALA A 204 -13.54 -12.15 -9.04
N GLY A 205 -13.50 -11.57 -10.24
CA GLY A 205 -14.71 -11.17 -10.96
C GLY A 205 -15.47 -9.98 -10.35
N GLU A 206 -14.86 -9.27 -9.40
CA GLU A 206 -15.39 -8.02 -8.84
C GLU A 206 -15.30 -6.88 -9.88
N GLY A 207 -16.38 -6.12 -10.01
CA GLY A 207 -16.40 -4.91 -10.83
C GLY A 207 -15.78 -3.71 -10.10
N PRO A 208 -15.39 -2.64 -10.82
CA PRO A 208 -14.75 -1.46 -10.24
C PRO A 208 -15.56 -0.72 -9.17
N PHE A 209 -16.87 -0.97 -9.03
CA PHE A 209 -17.71 -0.32 -8.01
C PHE A 209 -18.40 -1.34 -7.08
N PRO A 210 -17.67 -1.89 -6.08
CA PRO A 210 -18.20 -2.87 -5.14
C PRO A 210 -19.50 -2.41 -4.46
N GLY A 211 -20.55 -3.23 -4.59
CA GLY A 211 -21.86 -3.00 -3.99
C GLY A 211 -22.73 -1.91 -4.65
N ALA A 212 -22.27 -1.26 -5.72
CA ALA A 212 -23.09 -0.29 -6.48
C ALA A 212 -24.21 -0.98 -7.27
N LYS A 213 -25.23 -0.21 -7.67
CA LYS A 213 -26.37 -0.71 -8.48
C LYS A 213 -25.95 -1.26 -9.85
N ASP A 214 -24.95 -0.66 -10.49
CA ASP A 214 -24.25 -1.22 -11.65
C ASP A 214 -22.74 -1.23 -11.37
N PRO A 215 -22.18 -2.33 -10.82
CA PRO A 215 -20.81 -2.39 -10.32
C PRO A 215 -19.74 -2.27 -11.41
N TYR A 216 -20.15 -2.17 -12.68
CA TYR A 216 -19.27 -1.97 -13.85
C TYR A 216 -19.38 -0.58 -14.47
N SER A 217 -20.40 0.21 -14.11
CA SER A 217 -20.65 1.53 -14.69
C SER A 217 -20.10 2.65 -13.81
N ASN A 218 -20.57 2.76 -12.56
CA ASN A 218 -20.29 3.92 -11.71
C ASN A 218 -20.65 3.65 -10.24
N PRO A 219 -20.13 4.43 -9.27
CA PRO A 219 -20.61 4.37 -7.89
C PRO A 219 -22.00 5.02 -7.78
N ASP A 220 -22.72 4.68 -6.72
CA ASP A 220 -24.05 5.21 -6.44
C ASP A 220 -23.97 6.73 -6.16
N GLY A 221 -24.77 7.53 -6.88
CA GLY A 221 -24.74 8.99 -6.77
C GLY A 221 -23.77 9.73 -7.69
N PHE A 222 -23.19 9.03 -8.67
CA PHE A 222 -22.38 9.62 -9.72
C PHE A 222 -22.76 9.03 -11.08
N ASP A 223 -23.78 9.57 -11.74
CA ASP A 223 -24.32 9.06 -13.02
C ASP A 223 -23.41 9.42 -14.22
N LYS A 224 -22.20 8.86 -14.19
CA LYS A 224 -21.16 9.01 -15.19
C LYS A 224 -20.52 7.64 -15.38
N ALA A 225 -20.79 6.97 -16.49
CA ALA A 225 -20.13 5.69 -16.78
C ALA A 225 -18.60 5.87 -16.85
N TYR A 226 -17.88 5.08 -16.06
CA TYR A 226 -16.43 4.88 -16.10
C TYR A 226 -16.01 4.16 -17.38
N GLN A 227 -16.76 3.10 -17.73
CA GLN A 227 -16.53 2.29 -18.92
C GLN A 227 -17.85 1.73 -19.47
N ASN A 228 -17.88 1.45 -20.78
CA ASN A 228 -18.98 0.72 -21.41
C ASN A 228 -18.92 -0.81 -21.20
N GLY A 229 -17.77 -1.33 -20.75
CA GLY A 229 -17.52 -2.77 -20.58
C GLY A 229 -18.08 -3.34 -19.28
N LYS A 230 -18.61 -4.57 -19.35
CA LYS A 230 -19.06 -5.35 -18.17
C LYS A 230 -18.19 -6.58 -17.86
N GLN A 231 -16.99 -6.63 -18.43
CA GLN A 231 -16.00 -7.64 -18.07
C GLN A 231 -15.15 -7.12 -16.91
N PRO A 232 -15.00 -7.90 -15.82
CA PRO A 232 -14.06 -7.56 -14.75
C PRO A 232 -12.63 -7.74 -15.26
N VAL A 233 -11.69 -7.05 -14.62
CA VAL A 233 -10.26 -7.30 -14.81
C VAL A 233 -9.96 -8.75 -14.40
N PRO A 234 -9.17 -9.52 -15.17
CA PRO A 234 -8.84 -10.91 -14.84
C PRO A 234 -8.21 -11.08 -13.45
N GLY A 235 -8.22 -12.30 -12.93
CA GLY A 235 -7.56 -12.62 -11.66
C GLY A 235 -8.25 -12.04 -10.42
N GLN A 236 -7.46 -11.82 -9.37
CA GLN A 236 -7.87 -11.34 -8.05
C GLN A 236 -6.74 -10.57 -7.38
N GLY A 237 -7.02 -9.90 -6.25
CA GLY A 237 -5.98 -9.28 -5.44
C GLY A 237 -4.99 -10.27 -4.85
N ALA A 238 -3.75 -9.82 -4.65
CA ALA A 238 -2.65 -10.61 -4.06
C ALA A 238 -2.90 -11.02 -2.59
N LEU A 239 -3.81 -10.33 -1.91
CA LEU A 239 -4.18 -10.52 -0.50
C LEU A 239 -5.64 -10.96 -0.36
N PRO A 240 -6.05 -12.15 -0.84
CA PRO A 240 -7.44 -12.61 -0.76
C PRO A 240 -7.97 -12.80 0.68
N GLY A 241 -7.10 -12.71 1.69
CA GLY A 241 -7.47 -12.62 3.10
C GLY A 241 -8.08 -11.27 3.53
N THR A 242 -7.91 -10.21 2.73
CA THR A 242 -8.51 -8.87 2.95
C THR A 242 -9.73 -8.63 2.02
N SER A 243 -10.14 -9.63 1.26
CA SER A 243 -11.36 -9.63 0.46
C SER A 243 -12.63 -9.69 1.31
N GLY A 244 -13.71 -9.12 0.78
CA GLY A 244 -15.02 -8.99 1.44
C GLY A 244 -15.79 -7.82 0.84
N ASP A 245 -17.00 -7.57 1.33
CA ASP A 245 -17.73 -6.35 0.99
C ASP A 245 -17.34 -5.16 1.90
N PHE A 246 -17.93 -3.99 1.67
CA PHE A 246 -17.64 -2.76 2.41
C PHE A 246 -18.78 -2.31 3.32
N GLY A 247 -19.69 -3.21 3.71
CA GLY A 247 -20.80 -2.96 4.63
C GLY A 247 -21.66 -1.76 4.23
N ALA A 248 -21.80 -0.78 5.13
CA ALA A 248 -22.52 0.48 4.88
C ALA A 248 -21.89 1.38 3.80
N LEU A 249 -20.64 1.13 3.39
CA LEU A 249 -19.98 1.87 2.31
C LEU A 249 -20.15 1.21 0.93
N ASN A 250 -20.81 0.05 0.83
CA ASN A 250 -21.13 -0.58 -0.45
C ASN A 250 -21.88 0.42 -1.37
N GLY A 251 -21.43 0.53 -2.63
CA GLY A 251 -21.91 1.54 -3.58
C GLY A 251 -21.20 2.89 -3.50
N LYS A 252 -20.50 3.19 -2.40
CA LYS A 252 -19.62 4.37 -2.22
C LYS A 252 -18.13 4.03 -2.43
N VAL A 253 -17.80 2.93 -3.12
CA VAL A 253 -16.41 2.50 -3.36
C VAL A 253 -16.13 2.43 -4.85
N ALA A 254 -14.96 2.93 -5.26
CA ALA A 254 -14.33 2.72 -6.55
C ALA A 254 -13.00 1.99 -6.35
N SER A 255 -12.96 0.68 -6.61
CA SER A 255 -11.78 -0.17 -6.53
C SER A 255 -11.26 -0.44 -7.94
N PHE A 256 -10.31 0.38 -8.38
CA PHE A 256 -9.72 0.30 -9.71
C PHE A 256 -8.53 -0.65 -9.74
N CYS A 257 -8.46 -1.44 -10.81
CA CYS A 257 -7.31 -2.28 -11.11
C CYS A 257 -6.97 -2.16 -12.60
N SER A 258 -5.69 -2.16 -12.91
CA SER A 258 -5.17 -2.30 -14.28
C SER A 258 -4.95 -3.78 -14.59
N ASP A 259 -5.29 -4.23 -15.80
CA ASP A 259 -4.95 -5.58 -16.23
C ASP A 259 -3.42 -5.75 -16.24
N GLY A 260 -2.94 -6.89 -15.75
CA GLY A 260 -1.51 -7.16 -15.57
C GLY A 260 -0.87 -6.60 -14.28
N ASP A 261 -1.51 -5.72 -13.51
CA ASP A 261 -1.00 -5.31 -12.18
C ASP A 261 -1.19 -6.46 -11.18
N LEU A 262 -0.13 -7.25 -10.91
CA LEU A 262 -0.23 -8.41 -10.03
C LEU A 262 -0.58 -8.07 -8.56
N THR A 263 -0.60 -6.79 -8.17
CA THR A 263 -1.10 -6.36 -6.85
C THR A 263 -2.60 -6.66 -6.73
N CYS A 264 -3.38 -6.29 -7.75
CA CYS A 264 -4.83 -6.41 -7.78
C CYS A 264 -5.37 -7.43 -8.80
N SER A 265 -4.54 -7.85 -9.77
CA SER A 265 -4.86 -8.70 -10.92
C SER A 265 -4.03 -10.01 -10.94
N ALA A 266 -3.68 -10.55 -9.77
CA ALA A 266 -2.95 -11.80 -9.62
C ALA A 266 -3.74 -13.00 -10.22
N PRO A 267 -3.10 -13.87 -11.02
CA PRO A 267 -3.74 -15.09 -11.52
C PRO A 267 -4.15 -16.07 -10.42
N GLN A 268 -5.43 -16.46 -10.40
CA GLN A 268 -6.03 -17.26 -9.31
C GLN A 268 -5.39 -18.65 -9.12
N ASN A 269 -4.98 -19.30 -10.22
CA ASN A 269 -4.57 -20.70 -10.21
C ASN A 269 -3.07 -20.89 -9.89
N ILE A 270 -2.35 -19.84 -9.50
CA ILE A 270 -0.91 -19.91 -9.21
C ILE A 270 -0.69 -19.92 -7.69
N SER A 271 -0.92 -21.07 -7.06
CA SER A 271 -0.61 -21.30 -5.64
C SER A 271 0.83 -20.92 -5.25
N LEU A 272 1.79 -21.02 -6.18
CA LEU A 272 3.17 -20.60 -5.94
C LEU A 272 3.32 -19.07 -5.83
N LEU A 273 2.51 -18.28 -6.55
CA LEU A 273 2.49 -16.82 -6.46
C LEU A 273 1.89 -16.38 -5.13
N GLN A 274 0.77 -16.99 -4.71
CA GLN A 274 0.18 -16.69 -3.41
C GLN A 274 1.12 -17.06 -2.24
N LEU A 275 1.83 -18.20 -2.36
CA LEU A 275 2.87 -18.57 -1.39
C LEU A 275 4.03 -17.56 -1.40
N ALA A 276 4.46 -17.08 -2.57
CA ALA A 276 5.48 -16.05 -2.68
C ALA A 276 5.04 -14.73 -2.04
N VAL A 277 3.81 -14.27 -2.27
CA VAL A 277 3.24 -13.08 -1.59
C VAL A 277 3.22 -13.27 -0.08
N ASN A 278 2.74 -14.41 0.41
CA ASN A 278 2.70 -14.72 1.85
C ASN A 278 4.09 -14.74 2.51
N VAL A 279 5.11 -15.26 1.80
CA VAL A 279 6.51 -15.22 2.24
C VAL A 279 7.05 -13.79 2.18
N GLY A 280 6.84 -13.08 1.08
CA GLY A 280 7.34 -11.71 0.85
C GLY A 280 6.91 -10.72 1.92
N ARG A 281 5.64 -10.79 2.37
CA ARG A 281 5.09 -9.98 3.48
C ARG A 281 5.79 -10.20 4.83
N GLN A 282 6.54 -11.28 4.98
CA GLN A 282 7.31 -11.62 6.19
C GLN A 282 8.81 -11.37 6.04
N LEU A 283 9.27 -10.96 4.85
CA LEU A 283 10.66 -10.63 4.57
C LEU A 283 10.88 -9.13 4.64
N ASN A 284 12.12 -8.72 4.93
CA ASN A 284 12.56 -7.34 4.70
C ASN A 284 12.89 -7.15 3.21
N VAL A 285 11.85 -6.91 2.41
CA VAL A 285 11.98 -6.78 0.95
C VAL A 285 12.80 -5.53 0.59
N ASP A 286 12.64 -4.43 1.31
CA ASP A 286 13.44 -3.20 1.17
C ASP A 286 14.96 -3.44 1.34
N GLN A 287 15.36 -4.35 2.25
CA GLN A 287 16.76 -4.72 2.41
C GLN A 287 17.20 -5.72 1.34
N LEU A 288 16.37 -6.69 0.97
CA LEU A 288 16.66 -7.63 -0.12
C LEU A 288 16.85 -6.93 -1.47
N GLU A 289 16.05 -5.91 -1.76
CA GLU A 289 16.15 -5.07 -2.96
C GLU A 289 17.46 -4.27 -2.98
N ARG A 290 17.83 -3.67 -1.83
CA ARG A 290 18.97 -2.76 -1.69
C ARG A 290 20.32 -3.47 -1.53
N GLU A 291 20.35 -4.64 -0.89
CA GLU A 291 21.58 -5.37 -0.53
C GLU A 291 21.72 -6.72 -1.24
N GLY A 292 20.64 -7.23 -1.86
CA GLY A 292 20.61 -8.56 -2.45
C GLY A 292 20.58 -9.68 -1.40
N LEU A 293 20.89 -10.91 -1.85
CA LEU A 293 21.01 -12.07 -0.98
C LEU A 293 22.41 -12.13 -0.34
N THR A 294 22.56 -11.46 0.80
CA THR A 294 23.77 -11.47 1.63
C THR A 294 23.68 -12.59 2.68
N PRO A 295 24.75 -12.89 3.44
CA PRO A 295 24.65 -13.82 4.58
C PRO A 295 23.62 -13.39 5.64
N ALA A 296 23.36 -12.07 5.79
CA ALA A 296 22.36 -11.56 6.74
C ALA A 296 20.94 -11.74 6.19
N THR A 297 20.64 -11.15 5.02
CA THR A 297 19.30 -11.26 4.40
C THR A 297 18.94 -12.70 4.03
N GLY A 298 19.94 -13.53 3.68
CA GLY A 298 19.78 -14.97 3.49
C GLY A 298 19.48 -15.74 4.79
N GLN A 299 19.97 -15.27 5.94
CA GLN A 299 19.57 -15.81 7.25
C GLN A 299 18.12 -15.43 7.57
N ASP A 300 17.69 -14.20 7.29
CA ASP A 300 16.31 -13.76 7.52
C ASP A 300 15.32 -14.58 6.67
N VAL A 301 15.64 -14.78 5.38
CA VAL A 301 14.89 -15.69 4.49
C VAL A 301 14.83 -17.11 5.06
N ALA A 302 15.95 -17.65 5.56
CA ALA A 302 15.99 -18.99 6.16
C ALA A 302 15.15 -19.08 7.45
N VAL A 303 15.10 -18.03 8.27
CA VAL A 303 14.29 -17.97 9.50
C VAL A 303 12.79 -17.98 9.15
N VAL A 304 12.36 -17.17 8.18
CA VAL A 304 10.95 -17.11 7.73
C VAL A 304 10.51 -18.46 7.15
N LEU A 305 11.28 -19.02 6.23
CA LEU A 305 10.96 -20.32 5.63
C LEU A 305 11.01 -21.47 6.66
N GLY A 306 11.94 -21.41 7.62
CA GLY A 306 12.00 -22.35 8.75
C GLY A 306 10.77 -22.28 9.65
N ARG A 307 10.29 -21.07 9.98
CA ARG A 307 9.04 -20.86 10.74
C ARG A 307 7.83 -21.44 10.00
N ILE A 308 7.70 -21.19 8.70
CA ILE A 308 6.60 -21.69 7.88
C ILE A 308 6.63 -23.23 7.81
N ALA A 309 7.81 -23.83 7.62
CA ALA A 309 7.96 -25.29 7.63
C ALA A 309 7.57 -25.91 8.98
N LEU A 310 8.00 -25.32 10.10
CA LEU A 310 7.59 -25.77 11.44
C LEU A 310 6.08 -25.62 11.68
N ALA A 311 5.47 -24.54 11.20
CA ALA A 311 4.02 -24.34 11.28
C ALA A 311 3.25 -25.36 10.44
N ALA A 312 3.75 -25.74 9.25
CA ALA A 312 3.17 -26.78 8.40
C ALA A 312 3.18 -28.15 9.10
N PHE A 313 4.31 -28.53 9.71
CA PHE A 313 4.38 -29.79 10.46
C PHE A 313 3.48 -29.79 11.69
N ALA A 314 3.38 -28.67 12.41
CA ALA A 314 2.48 -28.54 13.56
C ALA A 314 1.00 -28.63 13.16
N ASP A 315 0.60 -28.01 12.05
CA ASP A 315 -0.76 -28.10 11.52
C ASP A 315 -1.12 -29.54 11.12
N ILE A 316 -0.27 -30.20 10.32
CA ILE A 316 -0.49 -31.59 9.88
C ILE A 316 -0.58 -32.53 11.08
N GLN A 317 0.26 -32.35 12.11
CA GLN A 317 0.19 -33.15 13.34
C GLN A 317 -1.09 -32.89 14.16
N SER A 318 -1.68 -31.70 14.06
CA SER A 318 -2.96 -31.39 14.71
C SER A 318 -4.18 -32.03 14.01
N GLN A 319 -4.01 -32.47 12.75
CA GLN A 319 -5.05 -33.06 11.92
C GLN A 319 -4.92 -34.60 11.86
N PRO A 320 -5.66 -35.37 12.70
CA PRO A 320 -5.40 -36.81 12.87
C PRO A 320 -5.61 -37.67 11.61
N ASN A 321 -6.38 -37.17 10.63
CA ASN A 321 -6.69 -37.87 9.38
C ASN A 321 -6.16 -37.13 8.13
N TRP A 322 -5.20 -36.20 8.25
CA TRP A 322 -4.69 -35.43 7.10
C TRP A 322 -4.19 -36.32 5.96
N MET A 323 -3.47 -37.40 6.29
CA MET A 323 -3.00 -38.43 5.34
C MET A 323 -4.12 -39.20 4.62
N GLN A 324 -5.39 -39.02 5.01
CA GLN A 324 -6.58 -39.61 4.39
C GLN A 324 -7.51 -38.53 3.80
N SER A 325 -7.10 -37.27 3.83
CA SER A 325 -7.84 -36.13 3.27
C SER A 325 -7.33 -35.78 1.87
N ASP A 326 -8.12 -35.01 1.15
CA ASP A 326 -7.72 -34.45 -0.15
C ASP A 326 -6.87 -33.16 -0.01
N GLU A 327 -6.49 -32.73 1.20
CA GLU A 327 -5.66 -31.54 1.42
C GLU A 327 -4.19 -31.80 1.05
N THR A 328 -3.69 -31.05 0.08
CA THR A 328 -2.30 -31.13 -0.40
C THR A 328 -1.33 -30.41 0.54
N PHE A 329 -0.07 -30.82 0.55
CA PHE A 329 0.98 -30.10 1.30
C PHE A 329 1.13 -28.63 0.86
N LEU A 330 0.84 -28.31 -0.40
CA LEU A 330 0.85 -26.93 -0.90
C LEU A 330 -0.30 -26.10 -0.32
N GLN A 331 -1.48 -26.69 -0.11
CA GLN A 331 -2.60 -26.02 0.58
C GLN A 331 -2.27 -25.78 2.06
N VAL A 332 -1.60 -26.73 2.74
CA VAL A 332 -1.06 -26.50 4.09
C VAL A 332 -0.04 -25.35 4.08
N LEU A 333 0.95 -25.36 3.18
CA LEU A 333 1.94 -24.29 3.06
C LEU A 333 1.30 -22.92 2.80
N LEU A 334 0.31 -22.84 1.91
CA LEU A 334 -0.47 -21.61 1.69
C LEU A 334 -1.15 -21.13 2.97
N ARG A 335 -1.82 -22.03 3.69
CA ARG A 335 -2.57 -21.72 4.90
C ARG A 335 -1.69 -21.28 6.07
N VAL A 336 -0.53 -21.92 6.27
CA VAL A 336 0.39 -21.61 7.39
C VAL A 336 1.44 -20.54 7.07
N SER A 337 1.60 -20.18 5.79
CA SER A 337 2.44 -19.05 5.38
C SER A 337 1.71 -17.71 5.47
N ASP A 338 0.38 -17.70 5.52
CA ASP A 338 -0.38 -16.45 5.71
C ASP A 338 0.03 -15.77 7.03
N PRO A 339 0.48 -14.50 7.02
CA PRO A 339 0.85 -13.77 8.24
C PRO A 339 -0.25 -13.72 9.30
N SER A 340 -1.52 -13.86 8.91
CA SER A 340 -2.69 -13.88 9.79
C SER A 340 -2.99 -15.25 10.42
N TYR A 341 -2.29 -16.31 9.98
CA TYR A 341 -2.54 -17.69 10.41
C TYR A 341 -2.42 -17.88 11.93
N LYS A 342 -3.44 -18.51 12.53
CA LYS A 342 -3.46 -18.90 13.95
C LYS A 342 -3.63 -20.42 14.07
N PRO A 343 -2.72 -21.12 14.79
CA PRO A 343 -2.83 -22.56 15.00
C PRO A 343 -4.18 -23.00 15.57
N GLY A 344 -4.73 -24.10 15.05
CA GLY A 344 -5.99 -24.67 15.51
C GLY A 344 -7.26 -24.04 14.93
N GLN A 345 -7.15 -23.12 13.98
CA GLN A 345 -8.30 -22.69 13.17
C GLN A 345 -8.69 -23.78 12.16
N THR A 346 -9.97 -24.12 12.09
CA THR A 346 -10.52 -25.06 11.10
C THR A 346 -10.20 -24.56 9.68
N PRO A 347 -9.66 -25.40 8.77
CA PRO A 347 -9.34 -24.97 7.42
C PRO A 347 -10.59 -24.43 6.69
N LYS A 348 -10.49 -23.19 6.18
CA LYS A 348 -11.44 -22.63 5.21
C LYS A 348 -11.26 -23.41 3.89
N PRO A 349 -12.33 -23.80 3.18
CA PRO A 349 -12.19 -24.49 1.90
C PRO A 349 -11.35 -23.62 0.94
N PRO A 350 -10.27 -24.16 0.34
CA PRO A 350 -9.45 -23.39 -0.58
C PRO A 350 -10.21 -23.13 -1.89
N ALA A 351 -9.82 -22.06 -2.60
CA ALA A 351 -10.17 -21.91 -4.01
C ALA A 351 -9.60 -23.11 -4.80
N PRO A 352 -10.27 -23.57 -5.87
CA PRO A 352 -9.83 -24.72 -6.65
C PRO A 352 -8.49 -24.43 -7.34
N ALA A 353 -7.42 -25.04 -6.84
CA ALA A 353 -6.15 -25.14 -7.53
C ALA A 353 -6.11 -26.46 -8.31
N ASP A 354 -5.69 -26.41 -9.58
CA ASP A 354 -5.49 -27.61 -10.38
C ASP A 354 -4.36 -28.46 -9.76
N SER A 355 -4.74 -29.58 -9.15
CA SER A 355 -3.79 -30.46 -8.47
C SER A 355 -3.03 -31.32 -9.47
N ILE A 356 -1.71 -31.42 -9.29
CA ILE A 356 -0.93 -32.46 -9.96
C ILE A 356 -1.35 -33.81 -9.34
N SER A 357 -2.05 -34.62 -10.13
CA SER A 357 -2.46 -35.97 -9.71
C SER A 357 -1.24 -36.78 -9.32
N THR A 358 -1.20 -37.25 -8.07
CA THR A 358 -0.16 -38.16 -7.59
C THR A 358 -0.80 -39.52 -7.34
N GLY A 359 -0.43 -40.51 -8.16
CA GLY A 359 -0.84 -41.89 -7.97
C GLY A 359 0.04 -42.58 -6.91
N GLU A 360 -0.62 -43.39 -6.08
CA GLU A 360 -0.07 -44.37 -5.13
C GLU A 360 0.64 -43.83 -3.86
N MET A 361 0.05 -44.17 -2.70
CA MET A 361 0.55 -43.85 -1.37
C MET A 361 1.51 -44.92 -0.83
N SER A 362 2.39 -44.53 0.09
CA SER A 362 3.03 -45.43 1.06
C SER A 362 3.17 -44.73 2.42
N PRO A 363 2.99 -45.44 3.55
CA PRO A 363 2.86 -44.81 4.86
C PRO A 363 4.22 -44.49 5.50
N LEU A 364 4.49 -43.21 5.74
CA LEU A 364 5.68 -42.76 6.49
C LEU A 364 5.27 -42.23 7.87
N ALA A 365 5.09 -43.14 8.83
CA ALA A 365 4.82 -42.82 10.24
C ALA A 365 6.03 -42.19 10.98
N TYR A 366 7.16 -41.98 10.28
CA TYR A 366 8.31 -41.21 10.73
C TYR A 366 8.84 -40.42 9.54
N LEU A 367 8.77 -39.09 9.60
CA LEU A 367 9.52 -38.20 8.70
C LEU A 367 11.01 -38.36 9.02
N PRO A 368 11.83 -38.95 8.12
CA PRO A 368 13.25 -39.09 8.38
C PRO A 368 13.94 -37.73 8.31
N GLN A 369 15.03 -37.55 9.07
CA GLN A 369 15.93 -36.38 8.97
C GLN A 369 16.27 -36.02 7.51
N LYS A 370 16.30 -37.02 6.63
CA LYS A 370 16.57 -36.90 5.20
C LYS A 370 15.52 -36.08 4.43
N VAL A 371 14.22 -36.18 4.75
CA VAL A 371 13.16 -35.39 4.08
C VAL A 371 13.18 -33.94 4.57
N PHE A 372 13.43 -33.72 5.86
CA PHE A 372 13.71 -32.39 6.40
C PHE A 372 14.93 -31.76 5.69
N ASN A 373 16.01 -32.53 5.52
CA ASN A 373 17.21 -32.10 4.80
C ASN A 373 16.99 -31.94 3.27
N GLU A 374 16.04 -32.64 2.65
CA GLU A 374 15.66 -32.43 1.24
C GLU A 374 14.80 -31.17 1.07
N ILE A 375 13.92 -30.84 2.00
CA ILE A 375 13.11 -29.60 1.96
C ILE A 375 13.98 -28.37 2.29
N VAL A 376 14.82 -28.46 3.33
CA VAL A 376 15.87 -27.45 3.60
C VAL A 376 16.85 -27.39 2.43
N GLY A 377 17.19 -28.53 1.82
CA GLY A 377 18.01 -28.61 0.61
C GLY A 377 17.36 -27.94 -0.58
N LEU A 378 16.04 -28.06 -0.76
CA LEU A 378 15.26 -27.38 -1.82
C LEU A 378 15.28 -25.86 -1.61
N ILE A 379 15.09 -25.40 -0.36
CA ILE A 379 15.18 -23.99 0.02
C ILE A 379 16.59 -23.44 -0.26
N VAL A 380 17.64 -24.18 0.12
CA VAL A 380 19.04 -23.77 -0.07
C VAL A 380 19.47 -23.83 -1.54
N THR A 381 19.02 -24.82 -2.32
CA THR A 381 19.36 -24.92 -3.76
C THR A 381 18.55 -23.98 -4.65
N ASN A 382 17.40 -23.47 -4.18
CA ASN A 382 16.61 -22.44 -4.86
C ASN A 382 16.84 -21.02 -4.33
N GLN A 383 17.95 -20.78 -3.62
CA GLN A 383 18.33 -19.43 -3.14
C GLN A 383 18.38 -18.37 -4.24
N ASN A 384 18.66 -18.76 -5.49
CA ASN A 384 18.64 -17.85 -6.64
C ASN A 384 17.27 -17.78 -7.35
N THR A 385 16.37 -18.73 -7.09
CA THR A 385 15.01 -18.79 -7.67
C THR A 385 14.01 -18.01 -6.83
N ILE A 386 14.17 -18.02 -5.50
CA ILE A 386 13.27 -17.34 -4.55
C ILE A 386 13.20 -15.83 -4.80
N PRO A 387 14.33 -15.09 -4.96
CA PRO A 387 14.29 -13.69 -5.36
C PRO A 387 13.55 -13.49 -6.69
N VAL A 388 13.82 -14.31 -7.70
CA VAL A 388 13.22 -14.20 -9.06
C VAL A 388 11.71 -14.51 -9.08
N ILE A 389 11.18 -15.25 -8.10
CA ILE A 389 9.73 -15.45 -7.94
C ILE A 389 9.09 -14.31 -7.12
N LEU A 390 9.84 -13.67 -6.22
CA LEU A 390 9.36 -12.58 -5.35
C LEU A 390 9.46 -11.19 -6.00
N SER A 391 10.52 -10.93 -6.76
CA SER A 391 10.68 -9.73 -7.58
C SER A 391 10.08 -10.00 -8.96
N ASP A 392 8.98 -9.31 -9.28
CA ASP A 392 8.33 -9.27 -10.60
C ASP A 392 9.30 -9.50 -11.78
N PRO A 393 9.44 -10.76 -12.25
CA PRO A 393 10.59 -11.13 -13.09
C PRO A 393 10.43 -10.67 -14.54
N TYR A 394 9.24 -10.19 -14.89
CA TYR A 394 8.88 -9.71 -16.22
C TYR A 394 8.58 -8.21 -16.22
N GLN A 395 8.83 -7.50 -15.10
CA GLN A 395 8.61 -6.06 -14.95
C GLN A 395 7.16 -5.64 -15.27
N GLN A 396 6.20 -6.55 -15.10
CA GLN A 396 4.79 -6.36 -15.45
C GLN A 396 4.05 -5.50 -14.43
N THR A 397 4.42 -5.56 -13.16
CA THR A 397 3.82 -4.80 -12.07
C THR A 397 4.66 -3.57 -11.77
N LEU A 398 5.92 -3.78 -11.36
CA LEU A 398 6.80 -2.74 -10.82
C LEU A 398 7.97 -2.42 -11.77
N GLY A 399 7.69 -2.40 -13.08
CA GLY A 399 8.69 -2.13 -14.10
C GLY A 399 9.41 -0.78 -13.92
N PRO A 400 10.74 -0.72 -14.14
CA PRO A 400 11.55 0.45 -13.84
C PRO A 400 11.12 1.67 -14.66
N ASN A 401 11.27 2.87 -14.09
CA ASN A 401 10.77 4.14 -14.67
C ASN A 401 9.25 4.12 -14.91
N HIS A 402 8.49 3.51 -14.00
CA HIS A 402 7.02 3.49 -13.99
C HIS A 402 6.41 2.81 -15.25
N THR A 403 7.10 1.79 -15.76
CA THR A 403 6.73 1.06 -16.99
C THR A 403 5.78 -0.12 -16.76
N GLY A 404 5.68 -0.63 -15.53
CA GLY A 404 4.75 -1.69 -15.17
C GLY A 404 3.30 -1.20 -14.99
N HIS A 405 2.37 -2.14 -15.06
CA HIS A 405 0.92 -1.94 -14.98
C HIS A 405 0.44 -1.36 -13.65
N HIS A 406 1.23 -1.45 -12.58
CA HIS A 406 0.94 -0.79 -11.31
C HIS A 406 0.87 0.74 -11.42
N PHE A 407 1.46 1.31 -12.48
CA PHE A 407 1.48 2.74 -12.75
C PHE A 407 0.50 3.15 -13.85
N ASP A 408 -0.37 2.24 -14.31
CA ASP A 408 -1.26 2.50 -15.46
C ASP A 408 -2.46 3.39 -15.14
N TYR A 409 -2.84 3.55 -13.87
CA TYR A 409 -4.04 4.31 -13.43
C TYR A 409 -4.13 5.78 -13.88
N TRP A 410 -3.00 6.38 -14.30
CA TRP A 410 -2.90 7.75 -14.81
C TRP A 410 -2.73 7.84 -16.34
N LYS A 411 -2.82 6.70 -17.05
CA LYS A 411 -2.64 6.57 -18.52
C LYS A 411 -3.52 5.47 -19.16
N ASP A 412 -4.40 4.83 -18.38
CA ASP A 412 -5.26 3.70 -18.74
C ASP A 412 -6.61 4.11 -19.39
N ALA A 413 -6.69 5.32 -19.95
CA ALA A 413 -7.84 5.75 -20.75
C ALA A 413 -7.86 5.00 -22.08
N ASP A 414 -9.01 4.45 -22.45
CA ASP A 414 -9.26 3.83 -23.75
C ASP A 414 -10.59 4.32 -24.34
N PRO A 415 -10.62 5.53 -24.94
CA PRO A 415 -11.83 6.07 -25.56
C PRO A 415 -12.33 5.22 -26.72
N ALA A 416 -11.46 4.42 -27.37
CA ALA A 416 -11.85 3.56 -28.48
C ALA A 416 -12.68 2.35 -28.02
N ASN A 417 -12.37 1.80 -26.83
CA ASN A 417 -13.15 0.74 -26.20
C ASN A 417 -14.15 1.25 -25.14
N GLY A 418 -14.41 2.56 -25.11
CA GLY A 418 -15.49 3.15 -24.31
C GLY A 418 -15.14 3.41 -22.85
N LYS A 419 -13.86 3.63 -22.53
CA LYS A 419 -13.36 4.13 -21.24
C LYS A 419 -12.69 5.50 -21.47
N PRO A 420 -13.44 6.61 -21.47
CA PRO A 420 -12.95 7.90 -21.98
C PRO A 420 -11.99 8.65 -21.04
N LEU A 421 -11.91 8.25 -19.77
CA LEU A 421 -11.05 8.82 -18.73
C LEU A 421 -10.10 7.75 -18.20
N THR A 422 -8.95 8.18 -17.68
CA THR A 422 -8.12 7.31 -16.83
C THR A 422 -8.82 7.01 -15.49
N SER A 423 -8.38 5.97 -14.78
CA SER A 423 -8.87 5.68 -13.43
C SER A 423 -8.68 6.88 -12.49
N ALA A 424 -7.53 7.54 -12.57
CA ALA A 424 -7.22 8.73 -11.77
C ALA A 424 -8.09 9.94 -12.12
N GLU A 425 -8.28 10.26 -13.41
CA GLU A 425 -9.16 11.38 -13.82
C GLU A 425 -10.63 11.13 -13.45
N TYR A 426 -11.11 9.88 -13.57
CA TYR A 426 -12.45 9.52 -13.15
C TYR A 426 -12.63 9.69 -11.63
N ALA A 427 -11.67 9.21 -10.84
CA ALA A 427 -11.65 9.40 -9.40
C ALA A 427 -11.62 10.89 -9.01
N ALA A 428 -10.75 11.68 -9.64
CA ALA A 428 -10.64 13.12 -9.42
C ALA A 428 -11.97 13.85 -9.71
N ALA A 429 -12.65 13.52 -10.80
CA ALA A 429 -13.95 14.09 -11.15
C ALA A 429 -15.04 13.69 -10.13
N TRP A 430 -15.05 12.43 -9.69
CA TRP A 430 -16.01 11.96 -8.69
C TRP A 430 -15.81 12.64 -7.33
N LEU A 431 -14.57 12.74 -6.84
CA LEU A 431 -14.27 13.45 -5.59
C LEU A 431 -14.59 14.94 -5.67
N THR A 432 -14.43 15.55 -6.85
CA THR A 432 -14.80 16.96 -7.06
C THR A 432 -16.31 17.18 -6.94
N HIS A 433 -17.10 16.31 -7.56
CA HIS A 433 -18.58 16.30 -7.44
C HIS A 433 -19.02 16.09 -5.99
N LEU A 434 -18.39 15.17 -5.25
CA LEU A 434 -18.69 14.95 -3.82
C LEU A 434 -18.36 16.18 -2.96
N ALA A 435 -17.25 16.88 -3.22
CA ALA A 435 -16.86 18.08 -2.49
C ALA A 435 -17.86 19.23 -2.72
N GLN A 436 -18.34 19.43 -3.95
CA GLN A 436 -19.38 20.43 -4.25
C GLN A 436 -20.71 20.10 -3.56
N GLN A 437 -21.07 18.82 -3.44
CA GLN A 437 -22.29 18.41 -2.71
C GLN A 437 -22.16 18.66 -1.21
N ALA A 438 -20.98 18.38 -0.64
CA ALA A 438 -20.68 18.68 0.76
C ALA A 438 -20.75 20.19 1.04
N GLN A 439 -20.07 21.04 0.25
CA GLN A 439 -20.16 22.51 0.35
C GLN A 439 -21.61 23.00 0.23
N ALA A 440 -22.41 22.41 -0.66
CA ALA A 440 -23.81 22.78 -0.83
C ALA A 440 -24.73 22.30 0.31
N GLY A 441 -24.21 21.61 1.33
CA GLY A 441 -24.99 21.02 2.43
C GLY A 441 -25.98 19.95 1.96
N LYS A 442 -25.76 19.38 0.77
CA LYS A 442 -26.67 18.39 0.17
C LYS A 442 -26.32 16.99 0.66
N LYS A 443 -27.33 16.18 0.98
CA LYS A 443 -27.13 14.71 1.00
C LYS A 443 -26.82 14.24 -0.42
N VAL A 444 -25.94 13.25 -0.54
CA VAL A 444 -25.51 12.72 -1.85
C VAL A 444 -26.73 12.22 -2.63
N ASP A 445 -26.96 12.83 -3.80
CA ASP A 445 -28.10 12.49 -4.66
C ASP A 445 -27.74 11.24 -5.49
N PRO A 446 -28.45 10.10 -5.29
CA PRO A 446 -28.15 8.83 -5.94
C PRO A 446 -28.33 8.82 -7.47
N THR A 447 -28.78 9.93 -8.06
CA THR A 447 -29.04 10.12 -9.50
C THR A 447 -28.32 11.33 -10.12
N SER A 448 -27.45 12.00 -9.37
CA SER A 448 -26.76 13.20 -9.85
C SER A 448 -25.63 12.91 -10.85
N GLN A 449 -25.54 13.72 -11.92
CA GLN A 449 -24.46 13.69 -12.91
C GLN A 449 -23.37 14.72 -12.56
N PRO A 450 -22.09 14.47 -12.86
CA PRO A 450 -21.04 15.48 -12.76
C PRO A 450 -21.31 16.68 -13.66
N GLU A 451 -20.96 17.86 -13.15
CA GLU A 451 -20.95 19.09 -13.93
C GLU A 451 -19.69 19.20 -14.79
N ALA A 452 -19.70 20.09 -15.78
CA ALA A 452 -18.53 20.34 -16.63
C ALA A 452 -17.31 20.87 -15.82
N ALA A 453 -17.57 21.47 -14.65
CA ALA A 453 -16.54 21.93 -13.71
C ALA A 453 -15.73 20.76 -13.12
N ASP A 454 -16.37 19.63 -12.81
CA ASP A 454 -15.72 18.46 -12.19
C ASP A 454 -14.68 17.84 -13.12
N LEU A 455 -15.07 17.66 -14.38
CA LEU A 455 -14.19 17.16 -15.43
C LEU A 455 -13.04 18.14 -15.68
N ALA A 456 -13.32 19.45 -15.71
CA ALA A 456 -12.28 20.47 -15.89
C ALA A 456 -11.28 20.51 -14.71
N ALA A 457 -11.75 20.31 -13.48
CA ALA A 457 -10.90 20.24 -12.29
C ALA A 457 -10.00 18.99 -12.31
N ALA A 458 -10.55 17.83 -12.67
CA ALA A 458 -9.81 16.58 -12.84
C ALA A 458 -8.66 16.72 -13.86
N TYR A 459 -8.96 17.21 -15.07
CA TYR A 459 -7.92 17.46 -16.09
C TYR A 459 -6.87 18.47 -15.62
N LYS A 460 -7.29 19.53 -14.92
CA LYS A 460 -6.36 20.54 -14.38
C LYS A 460 -5.39 19.90 -13.39
N ALA A 461 -5.89 19.14 -12.41
CA ALA A 461 -5.09 18.48 -11.38
C ALA A 461 -4.01 17.57 -12.00
N ALA A 462 -4.41 16.70 -12.94
CA ALA A 462 -3.51 15.83 -13.69
C ALA A 462 -2.39 16.61 -14.40
N THR A 463 -2.68 17.78 -14.99
CA THR A 463 -1.65 18.62 -15.62
C THR A 463 -0.74 19.37 -14.65
N THR A 464 -1.22 19.72 -13.45
CA THR A 464 -0.39 20.44 -12.45
C THR A 464 0.59 19.52 -11.73
N SER A 465 0.20 18.28 -11.42
CA SER A 465 1.11 17.30 -10.77
C SER A 465 2.28 16.89 -11.66
N ALA A 466 2.13 16.98 -12.99
CA ALA A 466 3.20 16.70 -13.96
C ALA A 466 4.31 17.78 -14.04
N SER A 467 4.19 18.89 -13.28
CA SER A 467 5.16 19.98 -13.29
C SER A 467 5.94 20.04 -11.96
N PRO A 468 7.22 19.64 -11.90
CA PRO A 468 8.02 19.80 -10.70
C PRO A 468 8.10 21.28 -10.35
N THR A 469 7.59 21.66 -9.17
CA THR A 469 7.56 23.06 -8.72
C THR A 469 8.94 23.47 -8.24
N THR A 470 9.84 23.76 -9.19
CA THR A 470 11.10 24.46 -8.92
C THR A 470 10.81 25.94 -8.66
N THR A 471 10.19 26.24 -7.52
CA THR A 471 10.18 27.60 -6.97
C THR A 471 11.60 27.92 -6.52
N ALA A 472 12.38 28.48 -7.44
CA ALA A 472 13.70 29.01 -7.14
C ALA A 472 13.54 30.23 -6.22
N THR A 473 13.62 30.00 -4.90
CA THR A 473 13.67 31.07 -3.91
C THR A 473 14.92 31.92 -4.14
N THR A 474 14.77 33.02 -4.87
CA THR A 474 15.81 34.02 -5.06
C THR A 474 16.01 34.78 -3.74
N THR A 475 16.80 34.19 -2.85
CA THR A 475 17.28 34.86 -1.63
C THR A 475 18.19 36.02 -2.02
N ALA A 476 17.60 37.21 -2.17
CA ALA A 476 18.33 38.44 -2.39
C ALA A 476 19.10 38.83 -1.12
N ALA A 477 20.30 38.28 -0.96
CA ALA A 477 21.19 38.61 0.15
C ALA A 477 21.68 40.06 0.03
N ALA A 478 21.07 40.96 0.81
CA ALA A 478 21.47 42.36 0.92
C ALA A 478 22.93 42.44 1.39
N THR A 479 23.84 42.83 0.48
CA THR A 479 25.27 42.92 0.79
C THR A 479 25.59 44.28 1.38
N THR A 480 26.03 44.32 2.64
CA THR A 480 26.47 45.55 3.31
C THR A 480 27.81 46.02 2.76
N THR A 481 27.82 47.17 2.08
CA THR A 481 29.04 47.83 1.60
C THR A 481 29.86 48.40 2.75
N THR A 482 31.09 47.91 2.93
CA THR A 482 32.13 48.59 3.72
C THR A 482 33.35 48.84 2.84
N THR A 483 33.72 50.11 2.67
CA THR A 483 34.73 50.60 1.71
C THR A 483 36.15 50.59 2.30
N ALA A 484 37.14 50.06 1.56
CA ALA A 484 38.57 50.23 1.83
C ALA A 484 39.43 50.13 0.54
N PRO A 485 40.63 50.75 0.46
CA PRO A 485 41.19 51.23 -0.82
C PRO A 485 42.25 50.32 -1.50
N PRO A 486 42.71 50.67 -2.73
CA PRO A 486 43.47 49.76 -3.62
C PRO A 486 45.00 50.02 -3.72
N THR A 487 45.77 48.96 -3.99
CA THR A 487 47.12 48.99 -4.62
C THR A 487 47.51 47.57 -5.11
N THR A 488 47.52 47.28 -6.42
CA THR A 488 48.66 47.31 -7.40
C THR A 488 49.53 46.03 -7.53
N THR A 489 49.61 45.51 -8.77
CA THR A 489 50.77 44.82 -9.41
C THR A 489 51.09 43.37 -8.96
N SER A 490 50.87 42.32 -9.77
CA SER A 490 51.80 41.92 -10.87
C SER A 490 51.33 40.66 -11.64
N THR A 491 51.70 40.60 -12.92
CA THR A 491 51.86 39.41 -13.81
C THR A 491 53.38 39.36 -14.14
N PRO A 492 54.07 38.26 -14.55
CA PRO A 492 53.67 37.10 -15.36
C PRO A 492 54.02 35.75 -14.66
N THR A 493 54.26 34.55 -15.26
CA THR A 493 54.59 34.14 -16.65
C THR A 493 54.23 32.67 -16.93
N THR A 494 54.02 32.34 -18.21
CA THR A 494 53.97 30.98 -18.78
C THR A 494 55.32 30.26 -18.72
N THR A 495 55.32 28.93 -18.60
CA THR A 495 56.42 28.07 -19.13
C THR A 495 55.82 26.80 -19.73
N GLU A 496 56.27 26.49 -20.94
CA GLU A 496 55.91 25.35 -21.77
C GLU A 496 57.07 24.33 -21.79
N THR A 497 56.76 23.04 -21.76
CA THR A 497 57.72 21.98 -22.15
C THR A 497 56.95 20.84 -22.83
N ALA A 498 57.34 20.49 -24.06
CA ALA A 498 56.72 19.42 -24.85
C ALA A 498 57.78 18.48 -25.42
N THR A 499 57.51 17.17 -25.38
CA THR A 499 58.01 16.07 -26.26
C THR A 499 57.53 14.73 -25.66
N THR A 500 57.11 13.66 -26.34
CA THR A 500 56.63 13.33 -27.69
C THR A 500 56.32 11.82 -27.72
N THR A 501 55.16 11.42 -28.27
CA THR A 501 54.95 10.20 -29.09
C THR A 501 55.13 8.79 -28.48
N SER A 502 54.01 8.06 -28.32
CA SER A 502 53.78 6.78 -29.04
C SER A 502 52.31 6.32 -28.94
N SER A 503 51.76 5.81 -30.03
CA SER A 503 50.42 5.20 -30.12
C SER A 503 50.52 3.67 -30.13
N PRO A 504 49.47 2.96 -29.71
CA PRO A 504 48.98 1.87 -30.57
C PRO A 504 47.47 1.89 -30.84
N ALA A 505 47.10 1.07 -31.83
CA ALA A 505 45.83 0.95 -32.56
C ALA A 505 44.55 0.62 -31.75
N PRO A 506 43.34 0.85 -32.33
CA PRO A 506 42.06 0.49 -31.73
C PRO A 506 41.80 -1.03 -31.78
N THR A 507 41.19 -1.57 -30.73
CA THR A 507 40.74 -2.96 -30.65
C THR A 507 39.33 -3.17 -31.19
N THR A 508 39.18 -4.17 -32.06
CA THR A 508 37.93 -4.56 -32.74
C THR A 508 36.91 -5.18 -31.78
N PRO A 509 35.59 -4.93 -31.94
CA PRO A 509 34.56 -5.66 -31.19
C PRO A 509 34.48 -7.15 -31.62
N PRO A 510 34.11 -8.08 -30.72
CA PRO A 510 34.01 -9.50 -31.04
C PRO A 510 32.73 -9.81 -31.84
N THR A 511 32.91 -10.40 -33.03
CA THR A 511 31.83 -10.93 -33.86
C THR A 511 31.27 -12.23 -33.25
N THR A 512 30.01 -12.23 -32.82
CA THR A 512 29.26 -13.46 -32.52
C THR A 512 28.37 -13.84 -33.70
N THR A 513 28.72 -14.94 -34.37
CA THR A 513 27.97 -15.50 -35.50
C THR A 513 26.63 -16.08 -35.03
N PRO A 514 25.48 -15.76 -35.66
CA PRO A 514 24.22 -16.41 -35.35
C PRO A 514 24.22 -17.86 -35.85
N PRO A 515 23.63 -18.83 -35.11
CA PRO A 515 23.57 -20.22 -35.55
C PRO A 515 22.61 -20.38 -36.74
N THR A 516 23.11 -21.00 -37.82
CA THR A 516 22.40 -21.20 -39.08
C THR A 516 21.16 -22.08 -38.91
N THR A 517 19.97 -21.53 -39.17
CA THR A 517 18.73 -22.29 -39.29
C THR A 517 18.84 -23.27 -40.47
N THR A 518 18.89 -24.57 -40.19
CA THR A 518 18.80 -25.60 -41.22
C THR A 518 17.34 -25.96 -41.43
N THR A 519 16.74 -25.46 -42.51
CA THR A 519 15.36 -25.79 -42.90
C THR A 519 15.27 -27.25 -43.35
N GLN A 520 14.70 -28.13 -42.52
CA GLN A 520 14.15 -29.41 -43.00
C GLN A 520 12.63 -29.33 -43.06
N THR A 521 12.11 -29.42 -44.29
CA THR A 521 10.68 -29.42 -44.58
C THR A 521 10.09 -30.80 -44.32
N THR A 522 9.39 -30.97 -43.19
CA THR A 522 8.53 -32.13 -42.94
C THR A 522 7.05 -31.73 -42.92
N LYS A 523 6.36 -32.14 -43.99
CA LYS A 523 4.92 -31.98 -44.23
C LYS A 523 4.08 -32.60 -43.10
N PRO A 524 3.07 -31.91 -42.54
CA PRO A 524 2.09 -32.53 -41.65
C PRO A 524 1.15 -33.44 -42.45
N THR A 525 1.04 -34.71 -42.04
CA THR A 525 0.00 -35.62 -42.53
C THR A 525 -1.18 -35.57 -41.57
N THR A 526 -2.33 -35.12 -42.06
CA THR A 526 -3.59 -35.13 -41.30
C THR A 526 -4.09 -36.56 -41.14
N THR A 527 -4.27 -37.01 -39.88
CA THR A 527 -5.01 -38.24 -39.57
C THR A 527 -6.16 -37.90 -38.63
N GLN A 528 -7.38 -38.14 -39.09
CA GLN A 528 -8.64 -37.83 -38.44
C GLN A 528 -9.06 -38.98 -37.48
N PRO A 529 -9.48 -38.70 -36.23
CA PRO A 529 -10.17 -39.70 -35.42
C PRO A 529 -11.61 -39.88 -35.92
N THR A 530 -11.97 -41.10 -36.29
CA THR A 530 -13.34 -41.44 -36.70
C THR A 530 -14.16 -41.80 -35.47
N THR A 531 -15.19 -41.00 -35.15
CA THR A 531 -16.17 -41.34 -34.11
C THR A 531 -17.53 -41.59 -34.75
N THR A 532 -17.94 -42.85 -34.80
CA THR A 532 -19.21 -43.28 -35.41
C THR A 532 -20.38 -42.98 -34.48
N THR A 533 -21.19 -41.98 -34.82
CA THR A 533 -22.47 -41.72 -34.15
C THR A 533 -23.60 -42.46 -34.86
N THR A 534 -24.14 -43.52 -34.25
CA THR A 534 -25.39 -44.15 -34.70
C THR A 534 -26.58 -43.23 -34.46
N GLY A 535 -27.29 -42.89 -35.53
CA GLY A 535 -28.49 -42.05 -35.48
C GLY A 535 -29.77 -42.79 -35.00
N PRO A 536 -30.83 -42.05 -34.64
CA PRO A 536 -32.07 -42.60 -34.10
C PRO A 536 -33.00 -43.12 -35.20
N THR A 537 -33.89 -44.07 -34.87
CA THR A 537 -35.01 -44.47 -35.72
C THR A 537 -36.32 -44.38 -34.92
N VAL A 538 -37.36 -43.80 -35.54
CA VAL A 538 -38.69 -43.59 -34.93
C VAL A 538 -39.72 -44.54 -35.55
N ALA A 539 -40.41 -45.31 -34.70
CA ALA A 539 -41.72 -45.94 -34.95
C ALA A 539 -42.31 -46.32 -33.58
N ALA A 540 -43.41 -45.74 -33.09
CA ALA A 540 -44.81 -45.77 -33.56
C ALA A 540 -45.60 -47.02 -33.10
N ALA A 541 -46.40 -46.80 -32.04
CA ALA A 541 -47.67 -47.43 -31.68
C ALA A 541 -47.84 -48.97 -31.73
N LYS A 542 -48.08 -49.57 -30.54
CA LYS A 542 -49.44 -50.03 -30.21
C LYS A 542 -49.69 -50.09 -28.70
#